data_AF-A0A969CRI0-F1
#
_entry.id   AF-A0A969CRI0-F1
#
_cell.length_a   1.000
_cell.length_b   1.000
_cell.length_c   1.000
_cell.angle_alpha   90.00
_cell.angle_beta   90.00
_cell.angle_gamma   90.00
#
_symmetry.space_group_name_H-M   'P 1'
#
loop_
_entity.id
_entity.type
_entity.pdbx_description
1 polymer ?
#
loop_
_entity_poly.entity_id
_entity_poly.type
_entity_poly.pdbx_seq_one_letter_code
_entity_poly.pdbx_strand_id
1 'polypeptide(L)' 'MIGQVLQGIWAFSGFGLIVLVLLHSPKGDGLGAIGGQAQLFTSTKSAETTLNRVTWILTVLFMGLTVILSAGWIKG' A
#
# COMPACT_ATOMS: atom_id res chain seq x y z
N MET A 1 -22.74 15.42 -0.56
CA MET A 1 -22.35 14.50 0.54
C MET A 1 -21.40 13.40 0.07
N ILE A 2 -21.69 12.73 -1.06
CA ILE A 2 -20.84 11.63 -1.57
C ILE A 2 -19.38 12.03 -1.86
N GLY A 3 -19.14 13.22 -2.42
CA GLY A 3 -17.77 13.69 -2.70
C GLY A 3 -16.91 13.89 -1.44
N GLN A 4 -17.52 14.37 -0.35
CA GLN A 4 -16.84 14.55 0.95
C GLN A 4 -16.44 13.20 1.57
N VAL A 5 -17.32 12.19 1.46
CA VAL A 5 -17.02 10.83 1.91
C VAL A 5 -15.87 10.23 1.12
N LEU A 6 -15.87 10.38 -0.21
CA LEU A 6 -14.81 9.86 -1.09
C LEU A 6 -13.47 10.58 -0.87
N GLN A 7 -13.48 11.89 -0.62
CA GLN A 7 -12.30 12.64 -0.23
C GLN A 7 -11.75 12.16 1.12
N GLY A 8 -12.62 11.87 2.09
CA GLY A 8 -12.22 11.30 3.38
C GLY A 8 -11.54 9.94 3.23
N ILE A 9 -12.12 9.04 2.44
CA ILE A 9 -11.54 7.72 2.15
C ILE A 9 -10.20 7.86 1.42
N TRP A 10 -10.12 8.76 0.44
CA TRP A 10 -8.88 9.03 -0.30
C TRP A 10 -7.77 9.53 0.63
N ALA A 11 -8.04 10.53 1.47
CA ALA A 11 -7.07 11.08 2.41
C ALA A 11 -6.59 10.02 3.43
N PHE A 12 -7.52 9.22 3.96
CA PHE A 12 -7.20 8.14 4.88
C PHE A 12 -6.34 7.05 4.21
N SER A 13 -6.65 6.69 2.96
CA SER A 13 -5.85 5.72 2.20
C SER A 13 -4.43 6.21 1.91
N GLY A 14 -4.26 7.51 1.62
CA GLY A 14 -2.94 8.12 1.43
C GLY A 14 -2.11 8.14 2.71
N PHE A 15 -2.72 8.50 3.84
CA PHE A 15 -2.06 8.45 5.14
C PHE A 15 -1.66 7.00 5.52
N GLY A 16 -2.57 6.04 5.31
CA GLY A 16 -2.30 4.63 5.53
C GLY A 16 -1.14 4.10 4.66
N LEU A 17 -1.04 4.53 3.40
CA LEU A 17 0.07 4.20 2.52
C LEU A 17 1.40 4.74 3.04
N ILE A 18 1.44 5.99 3.50
CA ILE A 18 2.66 6.58 4.08
C ILE A 18 3.14 5.73 5.26
N VAL A 19 2.23 5.38 6.17
CA VAL A 19 2.55 4.52 7.32
C VAL A 19 3.02 3.13 6.87
N LEU A 20 2.30 2.46 5.95
CA LEU A 20 2.69 1.11 5.47
C LEU A 20 4.04 1.08 4.75
N VAL A 21 4.36 2.14 4.00
CA VAL A 21 5.64 2.26 3.28
C VAL A 21 6.78 2.50 4.27
N LEU A 22 6.56 3.30 5.31
CA LEU A 22 7.55 3.49 6.37
C LEU A 22 7.76 2.24 7.23
N LEU A 23 6.73 1.41 7.39
CA LEU A 23 6.81 0.11 8.07
C LEU A 23 7.43 -0.99 7.20
N HIS A 24 7.52 -0.81 5.88
CA HIS A 24 8.27 -1.74 5.04
C HIS A 24 9.75 -1.69 5.41
N SER A 25 10.31 -2.86 5.73
CA SER A 25 11.70 -2.96 6.16
C SER A 25 12.63 -2.43 5.07
N PRO A 26 13.58 -1.54 5.40
CA PRO A 26 14.35 -0.79 4.42
C PRO A 26 15.34 -1.71 3.69
N LYS A 27 15.16 -1.88 2.38
CA LYS A 27 16.18 -2.21 1.36
C LYS A 27 17.13 -3.40 1.66
N GLY A 28 16.74 -4.35 2.50
CA GLY A 28 17.53 -5.54 2.87
C GLY A 28 17.22 -6.81 2.06
N ASP A 29 16.04 -6.93 1.46
CA ASP A 29 15.66 -8.14 0.71
C ASP A 29 16.46 -8.37 -0.56
N GLY A 30 17.01 -7.31 -1.17
CA GLY A 30 17.79 -7.43 -2.41
C GLY A 30 19.17 -8.05 -2.23
N LEU A 31 19.91 -7.69 -1.18
CA LEU A 31 21.26 -8.24 -0.91
C LEU A 31 21.22 -9.51 -0.06
N GLY A 32 20.26 -9.63 0.86
CA GLY A 32 20.10 -10.82 1.72
C GLY A 32 19.57 -12.05 0.97
N ALA A 33 18.76 -11.86 -0.09
CA ALA A 33 18.25 -12.95 -0.92
C ALA A 33 19.28 -13.54 -1.90
N ILE A 34 20.32 -12.78 -2.28
CA ILE A 34 21.37 -13.22 -3.21
C ILE A 34 22.32 -14.26 -2.57
N GLY A 35 22.39 -14.32 -1.22
CA GLY A 35 23.27 -15.24 -0.48
C GLY A 35 22.72 -16.65 -0.22
N GLY A 36 21.58 -17.04 -0.79
CA GLY A 36 21.05 -18.42 -0.76
C GLY A 36 20.57 -18.96 0.61
N GLN A 37 20.85 -18.27 1.71
CA GLN A 37 20.59 -18.77 3.07
C GLN A 37 19.34 -18.17 3.74
N ALA A 38 18.64 -17.24 3.07
CA ALA A 38 17.45 -16.55 3.60
C ALA A 38 16.17 -17.42 3.65
N GLN A 39 16.18 -18.64 3.08
CA GLN A 39 14.98 -19.49 3.02
C GLN A 39 14.71 -20.38 4.24
N LEU A 40 15.63 -20.51 5.20
CA LEU A 40 15.55 -21.56 6.24
C LEU A 40 14.83 -21.16 7.54
N PHE A 41 14.44 -19.88 7.71
CA PHE A 41 13.67 -19.41 8.87
C PHE A 41 12.53 -18.47 8.42
N THR A 42 11.47 -19.04 7.83
CA THR A 42 10.39 -18.28 7.15
C THR A 42 9.04 -18.43 7.88
N SER A 43 8.94 -17.94 9.12
CA SER A 43 7.64 -17.51 9.68
C SER A 43 7.31 -16.07 9.30
N THR A 44 8.30 -15.29 8.83
CA THR A 44 8.18 -13.87 8.43
C THR A 44 7.60 -13.68 7.03
N LYS A 45 7.78 -14.64 6.10
CA LYS A 45 7.35 -14.53 4.68
C LYS A 45 5.84 -14.39 4.48
N SER A 46 5.03 -14.97 5.37
CA SER A 46 3.57 -14.89 5.30
C SER A 46 3.06 -13.51 5.73
N ALA A 47 3.64 -12.96 6.80
CA ALA A 47 3.32 -11.61 7.27
C ALA A 47 3.75 -10.56 6.24
N GLU A 48 4.92 -10.71 5.64
CA GLU A 48 5.43 -9.83 4.60
C GLU A 48 4.62 -9.92 3.30
N THR A 49 4.24 -11.13 2.87
CA THR A 49 3.32 -11.33 1.72
C THR A 49 1.97 -10.65 1.96
N THR A 50 1.45 -10.74 3.19
CA THR A 50 0.18 -10.10 3.55
C THR A 50 0.33 -8.57 3.56
N LEU A 51 1.41 -8.06 4.12
CA LEU A 51 1.70 -6.62 4.15
C LEU A 51 1.84 -6.05 2.74
N ASN A 52 2.56 -6.74 1.85
CA ASN A 52 2.71 -6.35 0.44
C ASN A 52 1.36 -6.36 -0.30
N ARG A 53 0.52 -7.38 -0.07
CA ARG A 53 -0.83 -7.44 -0.65
C ARG A 53 -1.69 -6.27 -0.19
N VAL A 54 -1.64 -5.92 1.10
CA VAL A 54 -2.39 -4.78 1.65
C VAL A 54 -1.87 -3.47 1.05
N THR A 55 -0.55 -3.27 0.94
CA THR A 55 0.02 -2.10 0.28
C THR A 55 -0.50 -1.95 -1.15
N TRP A 56 -0.45 -3.02 -1.95
CA TRP A 56 -0.90 -2.98 -3.34
C TRP A 56 -2.39 -2.64 -3.48
N ILE A 57 -3.25 -3.23 -2.64
CA ILE A 57 -4.68 -2.90 -2.62
C ILE A 57 -4.88 -1.42 -2.29
N LEU A 58 -4.19 -0.93 -1.26
CA LEU A 58 -4.30 0.45 -0.80
C LEU A 58 -3.76 1.43 -1.86
N THR A 59 -2.70 1.06 -2.59
CA THR A 59 -2.15 1.84 -3.70
C THR A 59 -3.13 1.93 -4.86
N VAL A 60 -3.73 0.81 -5.29
CA VAL A 60 -4.72 0.81 -6.37
C VAL A 60 -5.96 1.61 -5.97
N LEU A 61 -6.43 1.47 -4.72
CA LEU A 61 -7.55 2.26 -4.20
C LEU A 61 -7.25 3.76 -4.22
N PHE A 62 -6.08 4.16 -3.70
CA PHE A 62 -5.65 5.56 -3.68
C PHE A 62 -5.55 6.14 -5.09
N MET A 63 -4.89 5.44 -6.01
CA MET A 63 -4.75 5.86 -7.40
C MET A 63 -6.09 5.94 -8.13
N GLY A 64 -6.97 4.95 -7.93
CA GLY A 64 -8.31 4.95 -8.50
C GLY A 64 -9.15 6.13 -8.00
N LEU A 65 -9.16 6.37 -6.69
CA LEU A 65 -9.84 7.53 -6.11
C LEU A 65 -9.23 8.86 -6.56
N THR A 66 -7.91 8.92 -6.76
CA THR A 66 -7.21 10.11 -7.28
C THR A 66 -7.71 10.44 -8.69
N VAL A 67 -7.80 9.45 -9.58
CA VAL A 67 -8.33 9.66 -10.95
C VAL A 67 -9.78 10.09 -10.91
N ILE A 68 -10.62 9.40 -10.13
CA ILE A 68 -12.05 9.68 -10.05
C ILE A 68 -12.33 11.10 -9.50
N LEU A 69 -11.64 11.51 -8.45
CA LEU A 69 -11.77 12.85 -7.86
C LEU A 69 -11.17 13.93 -8.77
N SER A 70 -10.05 13.65 -9.43
CA SER A 70 -9.36 14.59 -10.33
C SER A 70 -10.11 14.80 -11.64
N ALA A 71 -10.68 13.74 -12.22
CA ALA A 71 -11.46 13.81 -13.45
C ALA A 71 -12.80 14.53 -13.28
N GLY A 72 -13.19 14.84 -12.04
CA GLY A 72 -14.41 15.60 -11.74
C GLY A 72 -15.69 14.83 -12.07
N TRP A 73 -15.63 13.51 -12.18
CA TRP A 73 -16.77 12.64 -12.53
C TRP A 73 -17.87 12.62 -11.46
N ILE A 74 -17.53 13.02 -10.23
CA ILE A 74 -18.46 13.07 -9.09
C ILE A 74 -19.00 14.50 -8.88
N LYS A 75 -18.99 15.35 -9.92
CA LYS A 75 -19.68 16.64 -9.87
C LYS A 75 -21.19 16.41 -9.94
N GLY A 76 -21.81 16.41 -8.76
CA GLY A 76 -23.23 16.53 -8.49
C GLY A 76 -23.44 17.44 -7.28
#